data_AF-A0A087SAW7-F1
#
_entry.id   AF-A0A087SAW7-F1
#
_cell.length_a   1.000
_cell.length_b   1.000
_cell.length_c   1.000
_cell.angle_alpha   90.00
_cell.angle_beta   90.00
_cell.angle_gamma   90.00
#
_symmetry.space_group_name_H-M   'P 1'
#
loop_
_entity.id
_entity.type
_entity.pdbx_description
1 polymer ?
#
loop_
_entity_poly.entity_id
_entity_poly.type
_entity_poly.pdbx_seq_one_letter_code
_entity_poly.pdbx_strand_id
1 'polypeptide(L)'
;MHFPGPFAPPPSPLPRLATLSIYASAAVCLPVGRTASTTRSQPRVVSRRAPFVSNGNIKRTTAMLVWTPTNNKMFETFSFLPPLSDDQISRQVDYIISNKWIPCLEFIDDPFPYVAQENTIRMGAVASNYYDNRYWTMWKLPMFGCNDGSQVLTEVGNCRKAFPDAYIRLVAFDNVRQVQIGGFLVHRPPSANDFQPTDKRSV
;
A
#
# COMPACT_ATOMS: atom_id res chain seq x y z
N MET A 1 21.50 38.20 -15.44
CA MET A 1 21.93 37.37 -16.60
C MET A 1 23.05 36.46 -16.15
N HIS A 2 22.74 35.18 -15.90
CA HIS A 2 23.75 34.13 -15.74
C HIS A 2 23.07 32.79 -16.06
N PHE A 3 23.45 32.18 -17.17
CA PHE A 3 23.00 30.86 -17.61
C PHE A 3 23.92 29.79 -17.02
N PRO A 4 23.41 28.65 -16.51
CA PRO A 4 24.26 27.50 -16.24
C PRO A 4 24.56 26.72 -17.53
N GLY A 5 25.81 26.26 -17.64
CA GLY A 5 26.38 25.55 -18.80
C GLY A 5 25.81 24.14 -19.07
N PRO A 6 26.33 23.44 -20.10
CA PRO A 6 25.61 22.37 -20.79
C PRO A 6 25.61 21.02 -20.05
N PHE A 7 24.53 20.29 -20.29
CA PHE A 7 24.25 18.91 -19.86
C PHE A 7 25.36 17.92 -20.26
N ALA A 8 25.71 17.02 -19.34
CA ALA A 8 26.55 15.86 -19.60
C ALA A 8 25.76 14.77 -20.35
N PRO A 9 26.37 14.05 -21.33
CA PRO A 9 25.70 12.97 -22.07
C PRO A 9 25.59 11.66 -21.26
N PRO A 10 24.60 10.79 -21.55
CA PRO A 10 24.39 9.53 -20.84
C PRO A 10 25.42 8.44 -21.22
N PRO A 11 25.68 7.46 -20.32
CA PRO A 11 26.63 6.38 -20.57
C PRO A 11 26.10 5.34 -21.60
N SER A 12 27.03 4.78 -22.38
CA SER A 12 26.82 3.81 -23.45
C SER A 12 26.35 2.42 -22.98
N PRO A 13 25.53 1.69 -23.78
CA PRO A 13 25.01 0.38 -23.41
C PRO A 13 26.05 -0.75 -23.50
N LEU A 14 25.99 -1.68 -22.55
CA LEU A 14 26.82 -2.90 -22.49
C LEU A 14 26.42 -3.92 -23.59
N PRO A 15 27.36 -4.74 -24.09
CA PRO A 15 27.13 -5.61 -25.24
C PRO A 15 26.28 -6.85 -24.90
N ARG A 16 25.38 -7.19 -25.83
CA ARG A 16 24.53 -8.39 -25.82
C ARG A 16 25.38 -9.63 -26.14
N LEU A 17 25.31 -10.65 -25.30
CA LEU A 17 25.92 -11.96 -25.57
C LEU A 17 25.16 -12.69 -26.69
N ALA A 18 25.92 -13.03 -27.73
CA ALA A 18 25.47 -13.70 -28.94
C ALA A 18 25.26 -15.21 -28.72
N THR A 19 24.20 -15.71 -29.33
CA THR A 19 23.91 -17.12 -29.59
C THR A 19 25.03 -17.74 -30.43
N LEU A 20 25.52 -18.93 -30.07
CA LEU A 20 26.40 -19.72 -30.91
C LEU A 20 25.82 -21.11 -31.11
N SER A 21 25.44 -21.34 -32.36
CA SER A 21 24.94 -22.56 -32.95
C SER A 21 26.10 -23.25 -33.69
N ILE A 22 26.25 -24.55 -33.43
CA ILE A 22 26.74 -25.65 -34.28
C ILE A 22 28.13 -25.49 -34.92
N TYR A 23 29.03 -26.44 -34.64
CA TYR A 23 29.77 -27.14 -35.71
C TYR A 23 30.03 -28.61 -35.34
N ALA A 24 29.67 -29.48 -36.28
CA ALA A 24 29.92 -30.91 -36.28
C ALA A 24 31.37 -31.21 -36.69
N SER A 25 31.93 -32.33 -36.22
CA SER A 25 33.12 -32.94 -36.82
C SER A 25 33.17 -34.46 -36.63
N ALA A 26 33.26 -35.11 -37.79
CA ALA A 26 33.97 -36.33 -38.18
C ALA A 26 33.82 -37.64 -37.38
N ALA A 27 33.47 -38.67 -38.15
CA ALA A 27 33.38 -40.08 -37.80
C ALA A 27 34.74 -40.74 -37.53
N VAL A 28 34.74 -41.75 -36.65
CA VAL A 28 35.70 -42.86 -36.68
C VAL A 28 34.92 -44.17 -36.58
N CYS A 29 35.12 -45.02 -37.58
CA CYS A 29 34.52 -46.34 -37.74
C CYS A 29 35.46 -47.40 -37.15
N LEU A 30 34.98 -48.26 -36.26
CA LEU A 30 35.68 -49.45 -35.76
C LEU A 30 34.69 -50.61 -35.50
N PRO A 31 35.14 -51.88 -35.51
CA PRO A 31 34.44 -52.96 -36.19
C PRO A 31 33.39 -53.69 -35.35
N VAL A 32 32.49 -54.35 -36.08
CA VAL A 32 31.45 -55.26 -35.60
C VAL A 32 32.07 -56.48 -34.91
N GLY A 33 31.92 -56.55 -33.59
CA GLY A 33 32.11 -57.76 -32.79
C GLY A 33 30.76 -58.27 -32.27
N ARG A 34 30.34 -59.46 -32.72
CA ARG A 34 29.24 -60.23 -32.13
C ARG A 34 29.69 -60.79 -30.78
N THR A 35 28.95 -60.56 -29.69
CA THR A 35 28.60 -61.58 -28.68
C THR A 35 27.67 -61.08 -27.55
N ALA A 36 26.77 -61.99 -27.15
CA ALA A 36 26.04 -62.14 -25.89
C ALA A 36 24.99 -61.08 -25.47
N SER A 37 23.71 -61.51 -25.50
CA SER A 37 22.60 -60.84 -24.84
C SER A 37 22.70 -60.97 -23.32
N THR A 38 23.16 -59.92 -22.65
CA THR A 38 22.99 -59.78 -21.20
C THR A 38 21.66 -59.06 -20.96
N THR A 39 20.67 -59.77 -20.43
CA THR A 39 19.42 -59.17 -19.93
C THR A 39 19.74 -58.20 -18.80
N ARG A 40 19.75 -56.90 -19.12
CA ARG A 40 19.86 -55.81 -18.14
C ARG A 40 18.53 -55.70 -17.41
N SER A 41 18.47 -56.15 -16.16
CA SER A 41 17.32 -55.91 -15.29
C SER A 41 17.16 -54.40 -15.11
N GLN A 42 15.97 -53.88 -15.41
CA GLN A 42 15.68 -52.48 -15.18
C GLN A 42 15.60 -52.23 -13.67
N PRO A 43 16.17 -51.12 -13.15
CA PRO A 43 15.96 -50.76 -11.76
C PRO A 43 14.47 -50.46 -11.57
N ARG A 44 13.84 -51.16 -10.62
CA ARG A 44 12.45 -50.90 -10.23
C ARG A 44 12.36 -49.49 -9.69
N VAL A 45 11.78 -48.57 -10.46
CA VAL A 45 11.44 -47.23 -9.99
C VAL A 45 10.38 -47.38 -8.91
N VAL A 46 10.81 -47.35 -7.64
CA VAL A 46 9.89 -47.26 -6.52
C VAL A 46 9.31 -45.86 -6.54
N SER A 47 8.12 -45.71 -7.14
CA SER A 47 7.32 -44.49 -7.04
C SER A 47 6.96 -44.28 -5.57
N ARG A 48 7.82 -43.62 -4.81
CA ARG A 48 7.44 -43.04 -3.52
C ARG A 48 6.43 -41.96 -3.84
N ARG A 49 5.13 -42.26 -3.66
CA ARG A 49 4.11 -41.20 -3.57
C ARG A 49 4.62 -40.22 -2.52
N ALA A 50 4.78 -38.96 -2.90
CA ALA A 50 5.04 -37.91 -1.94
C ALA A 50 3.99 -38.04 -0.82
N PRO A 51 4.38 -37.91 0.46
CA PRO A 51 3.41 -37.95 1.53
C PRO A 51 2.38 -36.86 1.23
N PHE A 52 1.12 -37.24 1.09
CA PHE A 52 0.05 -36.26 1.09
C PHE A 52 0.13 -35.56 2.43
N VAL A 53 0.39 -34.25 2.42
CA VAL A 53 0.30 -33.44 3.63
C VAL A 53 -1.17 -33.46 4.02
N SER A 54 -1.56 -34.39 4.89
CA SER A 54 -2.83 -34.26 5.58
C SER A 54 -2.63 -33.14 6.59
N ASN A 55 -3.38 -32.05 6.43
CA ASN A 55 -3.62 -31.15 7.54
C ASN A 55 -4.15 -32.04 8.67
N GLY A 56 -3.33 -32.29 9.70
CA GLY A 56 -3.72 -33.11 10.85
C GLY A 56 -5.00 -32.55 11.47
N ASN A 57 -5.62 -33.23 12.45
CA ASN A 57 -6.85 -32.77 13.09
C ASN A 57 -6.71 -31.34 13.67
N ILE A 58 -7.00 -30.36 12.83
CA ILE A 58 -6.98 -28.93 13.11
C ILE A 58 -8.18 -28.68 14.00
N LYS A 59 -7.95 -28.49 15.31
CA LYS A 59 -9.01 -28.13 16.27
C LYS A 59 -9.54 -26.70 16.10
N ARG A 60 -8.92 -25.89 15.23
CA ARG A 60 -9.40 -24.56 14.82
C ARG A 60 -9.09 -24.32 13.35
N THR A 61 -10.09 -24.39 12.48
CA THR A 61 -10.03 -24.27 11.02
C THR A 61 -9.48 -22.92 10.49
N THR A 62 -8.93 -22.06 11.35
CA THR A 62 -8.41 -20.71 11.05
C THR A 62 -6.97 -20.72 10.52
N ALA A 63 -6.54 -21.77 9.82
CA ALA A 63 -5.14 -21.85 9.35
C ALA A 63 -4.86 -20.90 8.17
N MET A 64 -5.90 -20.50 7.44
CA MET A 64 -5.84 -19.51 6.38
C MET A 64 -7.09 -18.65 6.48
N LEU A 65 -6.93 -17.38 6.85
CA LEU A 65 -8.02 -16.40 6.83
C LEU A 65 -7.98 -15.65 5.50
N VAL A 66 -9.15 -15.31 4.97
CA VAL A 66 -9.31 -14.53 3.75
C VAL A 66 -9.67 -13.10 4.12
N TRP A 67 -8.94 -12.13 3.57
CA TRP A 67 -9.24 -10.72 3.79
C TRP A 67 -10.57 -10.33 3.14
N THR A 68 -11.48 -9.73 3.91
CA THR A 68 -12.82 -9.39 3.45
C THR A 68 -12.76 -8.27 2.40
N PRO A 69 -13.29 -8.47 1.17
CA PRO A 69 -13.29 -7.46 0.11
C PRO A 69 -14.45 -6.46 0.23
N THR A 70 -15.46 -6.77 1.05
CA THR A 70 -16.70 -5.99 1.17
C THR A 70 -16.70 -5.10 2.40
N ASN A 71 -17.07 -3.83 2.22
CA ASN A 71 -17.20 -2.83 3.30
C ASN A 71 -15.97 -2.78 4.20
N ASN A 72 -14.78 -2.85 3.61
CA ASN A 72 -13.51 -2.86 4.34
C ASN A 72 -12.58 -1.76 3.80
N LYS A 73 -13.16 -0.57 3.58
CA LYS A 73 -12.45 0.58 3.02
C LYS A 73 -11.56 1.24 4.06
N MET A 74 -10.51 1.89 3.58
CA MET A 74 -9.39 2.42 4.37
C MET A 74 -9.24 3.93 4.18
N PHE A 75 -8.48 4.56 5.07
CA PHE A 75 -8.19 6.01 5.09
C PHE A 75 -6.69 6.26 5.28
N GLU A 76 -5.87 5.60 4.46
CA GLU A 76 -4.41 5.75 4.47
C GLU A 76 -3.77 5.42 5.83
N THR A 77 -2.79 6.22 6.29
CA THR A 77 -1.98 5.99 7.48
C THR A 77 -2.83 5.67 8.71
N PHE A 78 -2.43 4.62 9.45
CA PHE A 78 -3.09 4.05 10.63
C PHE A 78 -4.46 3.39 10.41
N SER A 79 -5.07 3.45 9.22
CA SER A 79 -6.42 2.87 9.02
C SER A 79 -6.47 1.33 9.14
N PHE A 80 -5.33 0.65 9.03
CA PHE A 80 -5.20 -0.78 9.28
C PHE A 80 -5.10 -1.15 10.77
N LEU A 81 -4.84 -0.19 11.65
CA LEU A 81 -4.84 -0.40 13.10
C LEU A 81 -6.27 -0.38 13.65
N PRO A 82 -6.49 -0.85 14.89
CA PRO A 82 -7.71 -0.52 15.62
C PRO A 82 -7.94 1.00 15.69
N PRO A 83 -9.20 1.46 15.79
CA PRO A 83 -9.51 2.88 15.98
C PRO A 83 -8.70 3.47 17.13
N LEU A 84 -8.03 4.60 16.86
CA LEU A 84 -7.21 5.27 17.87
C LEU A 84 -8.11 5.83 18.97
N SER A 85 -7.76 5.59 20.23
CA SER A 85 -8.37 6.30 21.35
C SER A 85 -7.96 7.78 21.35
N ASP A 86 -8.72 8.64 22.03
CA ASP A 86 -8.35 10.06 22.16
C ASP A 86 -6.96 10.24 22.80
N ASP A 87 -6.56 9.37 23.72
CA ASP A 87 -5.20 9.36 24.29
C ASP A 87 -4.12 9.03 23.23
N GLN A 88 -4.40 8.09 22.33
CA GLN A 88 -3.48 7.75 21.24
C GLN A 88 -3.40 8.87 20.21
N ILE A 89 -4.53 9.52 19.90
CA ILE A 89 -4.58 10.71 19.03
C ILE A 89 -3.76 11.83 19.67
N SER A 90 -3.91 12.08 20.97
CA SER A 90 -3.14 13.07 21.72
C SER A 90 -1.63 12.87 21.55
N ARG A 91 -1.14 11.62 21.66
CA ARG A 91 0.29 11.31 21.43
C ARG A 91 0.75 11.58 19.99
N GLN A 92 -0.13 11.39 18.99
CA GLN A 92 0.20 11.75 17.61
C GLN A 92 0.27 13.27 17.44
N VAL A 93 -0.59 14.03 18.13
CA VAL A 93 -0.53 15.50 18.18
C VAL A 93 0.78 15.96 18.83
N ASP A 94 1.19 15.34 19.94
CA ASP A 94 2.48 15.62 20.59
C ASP A 94 3.67 15.36 19.64
N TYR A 95 3.59 14.29 18.85
CA TYR A 95 4.57 14.01 17.81
C TYR A 95 4.63 15.12 16.75
N ILE A 96 3.48 15.64 16.30
CA ILE A 96 3.43 16.76 15.35
C ILE A 96 4.09 18.02 15.95
N ILE A 97 3.72 18.38 17.18
CA ILE A 97 4.21 19.59 17.86
C ILE A 97 5.71 19.51 18.18
N SER A 98 6.19 18.34 18.64
CA SER A 98 7.61 18.14 18.94
C SER A 98 8.51 18.27 17.72
N ASN A 99 8.02 17.88 16.54
CA ASN A 99 8.72 18.06 15.26
C ASN A 99 8.57 19.46 14.63
N LYS A 100 7.88 20.39 15.31
CA LYS A 100 7.61 21.75 14.80
C LYS A 100 6.80 21.79 13.51
N TRP A 101 5.95 20.78 13.31
CA TRP A 101 5.01 20.75 12.20
C TRP A 101 3.70 21.45 12.56
N ILE A 102 2.98 21.89 11.54
CA ILE A 102 1.77 22.72 11.69
C ILE A 102 0.55 21.81 11.52
N PRO A 103 -0.22 21.53 12.59
CA PRO A 103 -1.42 20.73 12.49
C PRO A 103 -2.56 21.48 11.79
N CYS A 104 -3.40 20.75 11.07
CA CYS A 104 -4.61 21.27 10.43
C CYS A 104 -5.68 20.17 10.38
N LEU A 105 -6.94 20.54 10.49
CA LEU A 105 -8.06 19.62 10.37
C LEU A 105 -8.72 19.78 9.00
N GLU A 106 -9.10 18.65 8.42
CA GLU A 106 -9.87 18.60 7.19
C GLU A 106 -11.06 17.68 7.40
N PHE A 107 -12.20 18.04 6.81
CA PHE A 107 -13.42 17.27 6.91
C PHE A 107 -14.16 17.20 5.58
N ILE A 108 -14.95 16.16 5.42
CA ILE A 108 -15.79 15.96 4.23
C ILE A 108 -17.06 15.23 4.63
N ASP A 109 -18.16 15.62 3.99
CA ASP A 109 -19.45 14.97 4.17
C ASP A 109 -19.59 13.75 3.25
N ASP A 110 -20.45 12.81 3.62
CA ASP A 110 -20.86 11.70 2.76
C ASP A 110 -21.75 12.27 1.62
N PRO A 111 -21.65 11.81 0.35
CA PRO A 111 -21.10 10.55 -0.15
C PRO A 111 -19.64 10.58 -0.66
N PHE A 112 -18.86 11.64 -0.38
CA PHE A 112 -17.60 11.89 -1.09
C PHE A 112 -16.27 11.62 -0.33
N PRO A 113 -16.19 10.79 0.72
CA PRO A 113 -14.93 10.65 1.48
C PRO A 113 -13.84 9.87 0.72
N TYR A 114 -14.17 9.28 -0.43
CA TYR A 114 -13.28 8.46 -1.23
C TYR A 114 -12.89 9.15 -2.54
N VAL A 115 -11.66 8.86 -2.98
CA VAL A 115 -11.17 9.28 -4.30
C VAL A 115 -12.09 8.76 -5.39
N ALA A 116 -12.32 9.62 -6.38
CA ALA A 116 -13.23 9.34 -7.46
C ALA A 116 -12.70 9.91 -8.79
N GLN A 117 -13.46 9.76 -9.87
CA GLN A 117 -12.99 10.07 -11.24
C GLN A 117 -14.10 10.68 -12.12
N GLU A 118 -15.17 11.21 -11.52
CA GLU A 118 -16.33 11.75 -12.25
C GLU A 118 -15.93 12.82 -13.26
N ASN A 119 -14.96 13.67 -12.93
CA ASN A 119 -14.53 14.75 -13.81
C ASN A 119 -13.62 14.30 -14.96
N THR A 120 -13.13 13.06 -14.92
CA THR A 120 -12.29 12.51 -16.01
C THR A 120 -13.06 12.36 -17.32
N ILE A 121 -14.39 12.33 -17.31
CA ILE A 121 -15.23 12.35 -18.53
C ILE A 121 -14.97 13.59 -19.40
N ARG A 122 -14.52 14.70 -18.78
CA ARG A 122 -14.16 15.95 -19.46
C ARG A 122 -12.70 15.99 -19.89
N MET A 123 -11.92 14.96 -19.57
CA MET A 123 -10.50 14.85 -19.82
C MET A 123 -10.28 13.85 -20.95
N GLY A 124 -9.50 14.22 -21.97
CA GLY A 124 -9.04 13.27 -22.99
C GLY A 124 -7.98 12.32 -22.43
N ALA A 125 -6.96 12.00 -23.24
CA ALA A 125 -5.81 11.18 -22.81
C ALA A 125 -4.83 11.95 -21.88
N VAL A 126 -5.36 12.67 -20.89
CA VAL A 126 -4.63 13.52 -19.92
C VAL A 126 -5.01 13.25 -18.46
N ALA A 127 -5.85 12.24 -18.20
CA ALA A 127 -6.35 11.91 -16.86
C ALA A 127 -5.33 11.20 -15.94
N SER A 128 -4.10 10.95 -16.40
CA SER A 128 -3.07 10.27 -15.59
C SER A 128 -2.83 11.00 -14.27
N ASN A 129 -2.95 10.28 -13.15
CA ASN A 129 -2.82 10.79 -11.77
C ASN A 129 -3.82 11.91 -11.39
N TYR A 130 -4.91 12.07 -12.15
CA TYR A 130 -6.03 12.89 -11.76
C TYR A 130 -7.06 12.05 -11.01
N TYR A 131 -7.43 12.50 -9.81
CA TYR A 131 -8.50 11.92 -9.01
C TYR A 131 -9.27 13.05 -8.31
N ASP A 132 -10.59 12.95 -8.35
CA ASP A 132 -11.51 13.77 -7.58
C ASP A 132 -11.46 13.38 -6.09
N ASN A 133 -11.95 14.25 -5.21
CA ASN A 133 -12.07 14.03 -3.76
C ASN A 133 -10.77 13.75 -2.98
N ARG A 134 -9.60 14.05 -3.56
CA ARG A 134 -8.33 14.07 -2.81
C ARG A 134 -8.30 15.18 -1.75
N TYR A 135 -8.84 16.35 -2.12
CA TYR A 135 -8.96 17.52 -1.25
C TYR A 135 -10.25 17.45 -0.46
N TRP A 136 -10.14 17.74 0.83
CA TRP A 136 -11.27 17.85 1.77
C TRP A 136 -11.41 19.31 2.19
N THR A 137 -12.54 19.66 2.80
CA THR A 137 -12.79 21.01 3.28
C THR A 137 -11.92 21.30 4.51
N MET A 138 -11.20 22.40 4.49
CA MET A 138 -10.38 22.83 5.62
C MET A 138 -11.25 23.30 6.78
N TRP A 139 -10.96 22.82 7.99
CA TRP A 139 -11.54 23.37 9.21
C TRP A 139 -10.70 24.54 9.69
N LYS A 140 -11.29 25.74 9.62
CA LYS A 140 -10.62 27.02 9.94
C LYS A 140 -9.34 27.19 9.12
N LEU A 141 -8.18 27.26 9.78
CA LEU A 141 -6.86 27.45 9.18
C LEU A 141 -5.87 26.49 9.85
N PRO A 142 -4.71 26.19 9.22
CA PRO A 142 -3.61 25.52 9.92
C PRO A 142 -3.26 26.26 11.21
N MET A 143 -3.00 25.51 12.28
CA MET A 143 -2.84 26.06 13.62
C MET A 143 -1.41 26.59 13.81
N PHE A 144 -1.07 27.66 13.09
CA PHE A 144 0.26 28.27 13.12
C PHE A 144 0.66 28.70 14.53
N GLY A 145 1.88 28.34 14.94
CA GLY A 145 2.39 28.66 16.27
C GLY A 145 1.78 27.84 17.41
N CYS A 146 0.92 26.86 17.11
CA CYS A 146 0.38 25.96 18.12
C CYS A 146 1.49 25.14 18.79
N ASN A 147 1.59 25.25 20.11
CA ASN A 147 2.55 24.54 20.95
C ASN A 147 1.88 23.69 22.04
N ASP A 148 0.54 23.64 22.04
CA ASP A 148 -0.28 22.96 23.03
C ASP A 148 -1.22 21.98 22.33
N GLY A 149 -0.99 20.68 22.52
CA GLY A 149 -1.78 19.61 21.90
C GLY A 149 -3.25 19.64 22.30
N SER A 150 -3.57 20.18 23.48
CA SER A 150 -4.95 20.28 23.95
C SER A 150 -5.81 21.21 23.07
N GLN A 151 -5.20 22.23 22.45
CA GLN A 151 -5.89 23.11 21.51
C GLN A 151 -6.30 22.36 20.25
N VAL A 152 -5.43 21.48 19.74
CA VAL A 152 -5.73 20.65 18.57
C VAL A 152 -6.87 19.69 18.88
N LEU A 153 -6.86 19.04 20.05
CA LEU A 153 -7.93 18.14 20.49
C LEU A 153 -9.25 18.87 20.70
N THR A 154 -9.20 20.10 21.22
CA THR A 154 -10.39 20.96 21.36
C THR A 154 -11.00 21.27 20.00
N GLU A 155 -10.18 21.59 18.99
CA GLU A 155 -10.67 21.81 17.63
C GLU A 155 -11.20 20.54 16.96
N VAL A 156 -10.63 19.37 17.25
CA VAL A 156 -11.21 18.07 16.84
C VAL A 156 -12.61 17.92 17.44
N GLY A 157 -12.78 18.19 18.74
CA GLY A 157 -14.07 18.15 19.41
C GLY A 157 -15.09 19.14 18.82
N ASN A 158 -14.66 20.36 18.54
CA ASN A 158 -15.50 21.39 17.93
C ASN A 158 -15.93 20.99 16.51
N CYS A 159 -15.03 20.43 15.70
CA CYS A 159 -15.34 19.96 14.35
C CYS A 159 -16.31 18.77 14.39
N ARG A 160 -16.08 17.79 15.28
CA ARG A 160 -17.00 16.65 15.51
C ARG A 160 -18.40 17.13 15.90
N LYS A 161 -18.50 18.16 16.75
CA LYS A 161 -19.77 18.73 17.19
C LYS A 161 -20.50 19.50 16.08
N ALA A 162 -19.77 20.25 15.27
CA ALA A 162 -20.34 21.03 14.17
C ALA A 162 -20.80 20.14 13.00
N PHE A 163 -20.05 19.07 12.73
CA PHE A 163 -20.28 18.16 11.60
C PHE A 163 -20.23 16.70 12.08
N PRO A 164 -21.25 16.22 12.81
CA PRO A 164 -21.26 14.87 13.39
C PRO A 164 -21.35 13.75 12.34
N ASP A 165 -21.83 14.06 11.14
CA ASP A 165 -21.95 13.09 10.04
C ASP A 165 -20.77 13.15 9.05
N ALA A 166 -19.78 14.00 9.30
CA ALA A 166 -18.60 14.15 8.45
C ALA A 166 -17.45 13.23 8.88
N TYR A 167 -16.64 12.81 7.90
CA TYR A 167 -15.31 12.27 8.15
C TYR A 167 -14.37 13.42 8.51
N ILE A 168 -13.49 13.22 9.50
CA ILE A 168 -12.52 14.24 9.90
C ILE A 168 -11.15 13.59 9.98
N ARG A 169 -10.16 14.21 9.34
CA ARG A 169 -8.76 13.83 9.43
C ARG A 169 -7.91 14.97 9.97
N LEU A 170 -6.91 14.61 10.76
CA LEU A 170 -5.84 15.52 11.15
C LEU A 170 -4.70 15.36 10.16
N VAL A 171 -4.21 16.46 9.63
CA VAL A 171 -3.02 16.53 8.77
C VAL A 171 -1.99 17.44 9.41
N ALA A 172 -0.73 17.28 9.01
CA ALA A 172 0.35 18.14 9.47
C ALA A 172 1.29 18.53 8.33
N PHE A 173 1.73 19.79 8.36
CA PHE A 173 2.56 20.40 7.32
C PHE A 173 3.95 20.74 7.85
N ASP A 174 4.96 20.50 7.02
CA ASP A 174 6.33 20.95 7.22
C ASP A 174 6.60 22.09 6.23
N ASN A 175 6.79 23.29 6.77
CA ASN A 175 7.05 24.49 5.97
C ASN A 175 8.49 24.54 5.42
N VAL A 176 9.42 23.81 6.01
CA VAL A 176 10.81 23.70 5.52
C VAL A 176 10.83 22.83 4.27
N ARG A 177 10.15 21.68 4.32
CA ARG A 177 10.04 20.76 3.17
C ARG A 177 8.95 21.17 2.17
N GLN A 178 8.05 22.06 2.57
CA GLN A 178 6.89 22.52 1.80
C GLN A 178 5.94 21.37 1.39
N VAL A 179 5.71 20.44 2.32
CA VAL A 179 4.84 19.27 2.07
C VAL A 179 3.95 18.99 3.26
N GLN A 180 2.83 18.31 3.01
CA GLN A 180 2.13 17.58 4.04
C GLN A 180 2.97 16.35 4.43
N ILE A 181 3.38 16.25 5.69
CA ILE A 181 4.26 15.18 6.17
C ILE A 181 3.51 13.97 6.72
N GLY A 182 2.20 14.12 6.94
CA GLY A 182 1.38 13.06 7.51
C GLY A 182 -0.06 13.48 7.64
N GLY A 183 -0.90 12.48 7.87
CA GLY A 183 -2.30 12.67 8.21
C GLY A 183 -2.98 11.34 8.49
N PHE A 184 -3.97 11.37 9.36
CA PHE A 184 -4.73 10.20 9.78
C PHE A 184 -6.15 10.59 10.18
N LEU A 185 -7.07 9.64 10.05
CA LEU A 185 -8.48 9.84 10.39
C LEU A 185 -8.64 9.96 11.91
N VAL A 186 -9.38 10.98 12.36
CA VAL A 186 -9.70 11.22 13.78
C VAL A 186 -11.19 11.08 14.09
N HIS A 187 -12.04 11.04 13.07
CA HIS A 187 -13.48 10.82 13.24
C HIS A 187 -14.05 10.12 12.01
N ARG A 188 -14.91 9.14 12.28
CA ARG A 188 -15.77 8.48 11.29
C ARG A 188 -17.21 8.69 11.75
N PRO A 189 -18.14 9.04 10.84
CA PRO A 189 -19.52 9.26 11.24
C PRO A 189 -20.18 7.96 11.74
N PRO A 190 -21.12 8.04 12.70
CA PRO A 190 -21.80 6.86 13.24
C PRO A 190 -22.59 6.06 12.19
N SER A 191 -23.02 6.71 11.11
CA SER A 191 -23.75 6.12 9.99
C SER A 191 -22.87 5.35 9.00
N ALA A 192 -21.54 5.39 9.15
CA ALA A 192 -20.59 4.78 8.21
C ALA A 192 -20.67 3.25 8.22
N ASN A 193 -21.01 2.67 7.06
CA ASN A 193 -21.12 1.22 6.85
C ASN A 193 -20.07 0.66 5.88
N ASP A 194 -18.99 1.41 5.68
CA ASP A 194 -17.96 1.23 4.67
C ASP A 194 -16.68 0.58 5.20
N PHE A 195 -16.62 0.26 6.50
CA PHE A 195 -15.47 -0.35 7.17
C PHE A 195 -15.85 -1.59 7.99
N GLN A 196 -14.87 -2.48 8.19
CA GLN A 196 -15.00 -3.62 9.09
C GLN A 196 -14.26 -3.34 10.41
N PRO A 197 -14.86 -3.70 11.57
CA PRO A 197 -14.14 -3.83 12.83
C PRO A 197 -12.91 -4.72 12.68
N THR A 198 -11.84 -4.44 13.42
CA THR A 198 -10.53 -5.10 13.24
C THR A 198 -10.59 -6.63 13.32
N ASP A 199 -11.45 -7.16 14.18
CA ASP A 199 -11.70 -8.60 14.37
C ASP A 199 -12.49 -9.26 13.23
N LYS A 200 -13.15 -8.47 12.37
CA LYS A 200 -13.99 -8.95 11.26
C LYS A 200 -13.42 -8.66 9.87
N ARG A 201 -12.18 -8.18 9.81
CA ARG A 201 -11.49 -7.88 8.53
C ARG A 201 -11.07 -9.13 7.77
N SER A 202 -11.04 -10.29 8.42
CA SER A 202 -10.74 -11.56 7.77
C SER A 202 -11.72 -12.65 8.23
N VAL A 203 -12.06 -13.57 7.34
CA VAL A 203 -12.99 -14.69 7.56
C VAL A 203 -12.35 -16.04 7.25
#